data_AF-C0GDP5-F1
#
_entry.id   AF-C0GDP5-F1
#
_cell.length_a   1.000
_cell.length_b   1.000
_cell.length_c   1.000
_cell.angle_alpha   90.00
_cell.angle_beta   90.00
_cell.angle_gamma   90.00
#
_symmetry.space_group_name_H-M   'P 1'
#
loop_
_entity.id
_entity.type
_entity.pdbx_description
1 polymer ?
#
loop_
_entity_poly.entity_id
_entity_poly.type
_entity_poly.pdbx_seq_one_letter_code
_entity_poly.pdbx_strand_id
1 'polypeptide(L)' 'MKEFLSQKDLPFREYNIVEDRNAFEEMWHISGQKAAPVVTIDSTVVVGFKKDTLENALDGFS' A
#
# COMPACT_ATOMS: atom_id res chain seq x y z
N MET A 1 3.93 -5.16 -5.73
CA MET A 1 2.77 -4.81 -4.87
C MET A 1 1.46 -4.85 -5.65
N LYS A 2 1.27 -4.01 -6.67
CA LYS A 2 0.07 -4.02 -7.52
C LYS A 2 -0.25 -5.40 -8.10
N GLU A 3 0.75 -6.06 -8.69
CA GLU A 3 0.61 -7.41 -9.25
C GLU A 3 0.17 -8.43 -8.19
N PHE A 4 0.75 -8.36 -7.00
CA PHE A 4 0.39 -9.25 -5.87
C PHE A 4 -1.06 -9.04 -5.43
N LEU A 5 -1.50 -7.78 -5.28
CA LEU A 5 -2.89 -7.47 -4.92
C LEU A 5 -3.87 -7.90 -6.02
N SER A 6 -3.49 -7.72 -7.28
CA SER A 6 -4.29 -8.14 -8.44
C SER A 6 -4.44 -9.66 -8.50
N GLN A 7 -3.37 -10.42 -8.21
CA GLN A 7 -3.41 -11.89 -8.14
C GLN A 7 -4.29 -12.43 -7.01
N LYS A 8 -4.58 -11.62 -5.99
CA LYS A 8 -5.50 -11.96 -4.90
C LYS A 8 -6.95 -11.54 -5.22
N ASP A 9 -7.21 -11.03 -6.43
CA ASP A 9 -8.51 -10.48 -6.85
C ASP A 9 -9.07 -9.41 -5.90
N LEU A 10 -8.19 -8.67 -5.23
CA LEU A 10 -8.58 -7.62 -4.29
C LEU A 10 -8.79 -6.29 -5.03
N PRO A 11 -9.90 -5.58 -4.78
CA PRO A 11 -10.06 -4.23 -5.27
C PRO A 11 -9.09 -3.30 -4.52
N PHE A 12 -8.31 -2.51 -5.26
CA PHE A 12 -7.46 -1.48 -4.69
C PHE A 12 -7.48 -0.23 -5.56
N ARG A 13 -7.22 0.92 -4.94
CA ARG A 13 -7.00 2.18 -5.65
C ARG A 13 -5.51 2.46 -5.74
N GLU A 14 -5.06 2.74 -6.94
CA GLU A 14 -3.68 3.15 -7.20
C GLU A 14 -3.56 4.68 -7.20
N TYR A 15 -2.46 5.18 -6.62
CA TYR A 15 -2.06 6.58 -6.72
C TYR A 15 -0.63 6.67 -7.26
N ASN A 16 -0.42 7.52 -8.27
CA ASN A 16 0.90 7.80 -8.80
C ASN A 16 1.51 9.02 -8.10
N ILE A 17 2.40 8.78 -7.14
CA ILE A 17 3.07 9.84 -6.35
C ILE A 17 4.03 10.72 -7.16
N VAL A 18 4.38 10.33 -8.39
CA VAL A 18 5.22 11.15 -9.29
C VAL A 18 4.39 12.23 -9.97
N GLU A 19 3.13 11.93 -10.26
CA GLU A 19 2.21 12.82 -10.98
C GLU A 19 1.25 13.55 -10.02
N ASP A 20 0.92 12.94 -8.88
CA ASP A 20 0.03 13.48 -7.86
C ASP A 20 0.81 13.86 -6.59
N ARG A 21 1.04 15.16 -6.43
CA ARG A 21 1.70 15.71 -5.24
C ARG A 21 0.89 15.47 -3.97
N ASN A 22 -0.44 15.50 -4.01
CA ASN A 22 -1.25 15.29 -2.81
C ASN A 22 -1.13 13.84 -2.35
N ALA A 23 -1.14 12.89 -3.28
CA ALA A 23 -0.91 11.48 -2.97
C ALA A 23 0.49 11.25 -2.36
N PHE A 24 1.51 11.97 -2.84
CA PHE A 24 2.84 11.93 -2.23
C PHE A 24 2.84 12.45 -0.79
N GLU A 25 2.24 13.61 -0.53
CA GLU A 25 2.18 14.22 0.80
C GLU A 25 1.39 13.33 1.77
N GLU A 26 0.26 12.76 1.34
CA GLU A 26 -0.51 11.80 2.14
C GLU A 26 0.31 10.55 2.45
N MET A 27 0.94 9.94 1.43
CA MET A 27 1.81 8.77 1.60
C MET A 27 2.94 9.06 2.58
N TRP A 28 3.62 10.21 2.45
CA TRP A 28 4.67 10.61 3.37
C TRP A 28 4.11 10.75 4.79
N HIS A 29 2.98 11.44 4.95
CA HIS A 29 2.42 11.73 6.27
C HIS A 29 2.07 10.45 7.05
N ILE A 30 1.47 9.46 6.37
CA ILE A 30 1.02 8.23 7.01
C ILE A 30 2.13 7.18 7.19
N SER A 31 3.20 7.22 6.38
CA SER A 31 4.24 6.18 6.37
C SER A 31 5.63 6.65 6.81
N GLY A 32 5.88 7.96 6.80
CA GLY A 32 7.22 8.55 6.94
C GLY A 32 8.15 8.28 5.75
N GLN A 33 7.68 7.59 4.71
CA GLN A 33 8.49 7.21 3.55
C GLN A 33 8.36 8.22 2.41
N LYS A 34 9.46 8.41 1.67
CA LYS A 34 9.53 9.33 0.51
C LYS A 34 9.41 8.61 -0.84
N ALA A 35 9.24 7.30 -0.84
CA ALA A 35 9.29 6.48 -2.04
C ALA A 35 8.28 5.34 -1.93
N ALA A 36 7.66 5.00 -3.05
CA ALA A 36 6.83 3.80 -3.19
C ALA A 36 7.67 2.51 -3.11
N PRO A 37 7.07 1.34 -2.80
CA PRO A 37 5.64 1.13 -2.56
C PRO A 37 5.23 1.30 -1.09
N VAL A 38 4.05 1.88 -0.88
CA VAL A 38 3.30 1.94 0.39
C VAL A 38 1.87 1.52 0.09
N VAL A 39 1.27 0.70 0.96
CA VAL A 39 -0.16 0.37 0.89
C VAL A 39 -0.81 0.54 2.26
N THR A 40 -2.00 1.12 2.26
CA THR A 40 -2.89 1.14 3.41
C THR A 40 -3.90 0.01 3.26
N ILE A 41 -4.05 -0.80 4.31
CA ILE A 41 -5.06 -1.83 4.40
C ILE A 41 -5.81 -1.58 5.70
N ASP A 42 -7.04 -1.06 5.58
CA ASP A 42 -7.80 -0.41 6.67
C ASP A 42 -6.97 0.63 7.43
N SER A 43 -6.66 0.38 8.71
CA SER A 43 -5.84 1.26 9.55
C SER A 43 -4.35 0.89 9.56
N THR A 44 -3.96 -0.15 8.83
CA THR A 44 -2.58 -0.64 8.79
C THR A 44 -1.84 -0.04 7.61
N VAL A 45 -0.72 0.63 7.89
CA VAL A 45 0.21 1.12 6.86
C VAL A 45 1.30 0.08 6.66
N VAL A 46 1.43 -0.46 5.45
CA VAL A 46 2.50 -1.38 5.07
C VAL A 46 3.48 -0.67 4.15
N VAL A 47 4.73 -0.63 4.60
CA VAL A 47 5.85 0.04 3.90
C VAL A 47 6.72 -1.00 3.19
N GLY A 48 6.99 -0.76 1.91
CA GLY A 48 7.78 -1.65 1.06
C GLY A 48 7.02 -2.91 0.63
N PHE A 49 7.74 -3.84 -0.02
CA PHE A 49 7.17 -5.12 -0.44
C PHE A 49 7.77 -6.27 0.36
N LYS A 50 6.95 -6.89 1.21
CA LYS A 50 7.26 -8.13 1.93
C LYS A 50 6.04 -9.04 1.85
N LYS A 51 6.17 -10.16 1.13
CA LYS A 51 5.05 -11.08 0.85
C LYS A 51 4.37 -11.52 2.15
N ASP A 52 5.12 -12.07 3.10
CA ASP A 52 4.57 -12.58 4.37
C ASP A 52 3.88 -11.48 5.18
N THR A 53 4.41 -10.25 5.18
CA THR A 53 3.77 -9.12 5.88
C THR A 53 2.45 -8.75 5.22
N LEU A 54 2.39 -8.78 3.89
CA LEU A 54 1.18 -8.47 3.14
C LEU A 54 0.13 -9.58 3.30
N GLU A 55 0.54 -10.85 3.27
CA GLU A 55 -0.37 -11.98 3.50
C GLU A 55 -0.95 -11.94 4.91
N ASN A 56 -0.13 -11.75 5.94
CA ASN A 56 -0.62 -11.61 7.32
C ASN A 56 -1.54 -10.39 7.50
N ALA A 57 -1.22 -9.27 6.86
CA ALA A 57 -2.09 -8.10 6.91
C ALA A 57 -3.45 -8.44 6.29
N LEU A 58 -3.48 -9.08 5.12
CA LEU A 58 -4.71 -9.45 4.40
C LEU A 58 -5.55 -10.55 5.08
N ASP A 59 -4.90 -11.51 5.75
CA ASP A 59 -5.60 -12.61 6.44
C ASP A 59 -6.31 -12.14 7.72
N GLY A 60 -5.87 -11.03 8.32
CA GLY A 60 -6.49 -10.42 9.51
C GLY A 60 -7.88 -9.80 9.29
N PHE A 61 -8.42 -9.88 8.07
CA PHE A 61 -9.72 -9.31 7.67
C PHE A 61 -10.83 -10.37 7.46
N SER A 62 -10.66 -11.62 7.92
CA SER A 62 -11.71 -12.66 7.89
C SER A 62 -12.81 -12.49 8.93
#